data_AF-A0A6A1VE90-F1
#
_entry.id   AF-A0A6A1VE90-F1
#
_cell.length_a   1.000
_cell.length_b   1.000
_cell.length_c   1.000
_cell.angle_alpha   90.00
_cell.angle_beta   90.00
_cell.angle_gamma   90.00
#
_symmetry.space_group_name_H-M   'P 1'
#
loop_
_entity.id
_entity.type
_entity.pdbx_description
1 polymer ?
#
loop_
_entity_poly.entity_id
_entity_poly.type
_entity_poly.pdbx_seq_one_letter_code
_entity_poly.pdbx_strand_id
1 'polypeptide(L)'
;MLDKSIREIERERQGLQAQEKKLILDIKKSAKQGQMGAVKVMAKDLVRTRHQIEKFYKLKSQLQGVSLRIQTLKSTQAMGEAMKGVTKAMGQMNRQMNLPSLQKIMQEFERQNEKMELTTEVMGDAIDDALEGDEEEEETDELVNQVLDEIGIDVNQELVNAPSSAVAAPPVKSKVPQAEAAVNDDSGIDSDLQARLDNLRKM
;
A
#
# COMPACT_ATOMS: atom_id res chain seq x y z
N MET A 1 -24.99 3.43 24.21
CA MET A 1 -26.33 4.01 23.97
C MET A 1 -27.07 3.22 22.89
N LEU A 2 -26.67 3.32 21.61
CA LEU A 2 -27.40 2.75 20.47
C LEU A 2 -27.65 1.24 20.54
N ASP A 3 -26.69 0.43 21.00
CA ASP A 3 -26.86 -1.03 21.10
C ASP A 3 -27.94 -1.43 22.13
N LYS A 4 -28.16 -0.59 23.15
CA LYS A 4 -29.26 -0.77 24.12
C LYS A 4 -30.60 -0.53 23.42
N SER A 5 -30.72 0.56 22.65
CA SER A 5 -31.92 0.89 21.87
C SER A 5 -32.23 -0.15 20.79
N ILE A 6 -31.19 -0.72 20.14
CA ILE A 6 -31.36 -1.83 19.19
C ILE A 6 -31.95 -3.07 19.89
N ARG A 7 -31.45 -3.43 21.07
CA ARG A 7 -31.98 -4.56 21.87
C ARG A 7 -33.40 -4.29 22.39
N GLU A 8 -33.71 -3.07 22.80
CA GLU A 8 -35.05 -2.66 23.23
C GLU A 8 -36.05 -2.80 22.06
N ILE A 9 -35.70 -2.31 20.85
CA ILE A 9 -36.48 -2.51 19.63
C ILE A 9 -36.69 -3.99 19.29
N GLU A 10 -35.67 -4.83 19.42
CA GLU A 10 -35.83 -6.27 19.17
C GLU A 10 -36.78 -6.94 20.16
N ARG A 11 -36.74 -6.52 21.43
CA ARG A 11 -37.64 -7.03 22.47
C ARG A 11 -39.09 -6.61 22.23
N GLU A 12 -39.33 -5.35 21.86
CA GLU A 12 -40.67 -4.87 21.48
C GLU A 12 -41.20 -5.59 20.23
N ARG A 13 -40.37 -5.75 19.19
CA ARG A 13 -40.71 -6.52 17.98
C ARG A 13 -41.08 -7.96 18.31
N GLN A 14 -40.34 -8.65 19.19
CA GLN A 14 -40.66 -10.00 19.63
C GLN A 14 -42.00 -10.05 20.39
N GLY A 15 -42.28 -9.05 21.24
CA GLY A 15 -43.58 -8.89 21.90
C GLY A 15 -44.74 -8.78 20.91
N LEU A 16 -44.60 -7.93 19.90
CA LEU A 16 -45.59 -7.79 18.83
C LEU A 16 -45.75 -9.06 17.99
N GLN A 17 -44.67 -9.81 17.71
CA GLN A 17 -44.77 -11.11 17.03
C GLN A 17 -45.50 -12.17 17.86
N ALA A 18 -45.37 -12.14 19.20
CA ALA A 18 -46.16 -12.99 20.09
C ALA A 18 -47.64 -12.56 20.11
N GLN A 19 -47.91 -11.25 20.10
CA GLN A 19 -49.27 -10.71 20.01
C GLN A 19 -49.95 -11.02 18.67
N GLU A 20 -49.21 -10.96 17.55
CA GLU A 20 -49.68 -11.35 16.22
C GLU A 20 -50.16 -12.82 16.22
N LYS A 21 -49.35 -13.72 16.79
CA LYS A 21 -49.70 -15.15 16.91
C LYS A 21 -50.97 -15.36 17.74
N LYS A 22 -51.15 -14.62 18.83
CA LYS A 22 -52.39 -14.66 19.65
C LYS A 22 -53.60 -14.15 18.85
N LEU A 23 -53.49 -12.97 18.23
CA LEU A 23 -54.54 -12.41 17.36
C LEU A 23 -54.98 -13.39 16.27
N ILE A 24 -54.05 -14.12 15.63
CA ILE A 24 -54.39 -15.13 14.62
C ILE A 24 -55.22 -16.29 15.21
N LEU A 25 -54.93 -16.71 16.45
CA LEU A 25 -55.71 -17.75 17.14
C LEU A 25 -57.10 -17.24 17.54
N ASP A 26 -57.18 -16.02 18.07
CA ASP A 26 -58.45 -15.40 18.48
C ASP A 26 -59.36 -15.12 17.28
N ILE A 27 -58.81 -14.61 16.16
CA ILE A 27 -59.53 -14.46 14.88
C ILE A 27 -60.10 -15.80 14.43
N LYS A 28 -59.31 -16.89 14.46
CA LYS A 28 -59.79 -18.24 14.09
C LYS A 28 -60.90 -18.73 15.02
N LYS A 29 -60.84 -18.40 16.32
CA LYS A 29 -61.86 -18.76 17.32
C LYS A 29 -63.17 -18.00 17.10
N SER A 30 -63.12 -16.67 17.00
CA SER A 30 -64.29 -15.83 16.74
C SER A 30 -64.91 -16.09 15.36
N ALA A 31 -64.11 -16.48 14.36
CA ALA A 31 -64.61 -16.89 13.05
C ALA A 31 -65.44 -18.18 13.13
N LYS A 32 -64.97 -19.21 13.85
CA LYS A 32 -65.74 -20.44 14.12
C LYS A 32 -67.03 -20.19 14.90
N GLN A 33 -67.07 -19.13 15.71
CA GLN A 33 -68.26 -18.71 16.47
C GLN A 33 -69.21 -17.81 15.66
N GLY A 34 -68.96 -17.56 14.37
CA GLY A 34 -69.81 -16.74 13.52
C GLY A 34 -69.75 -15.23 13.79
N GLN A 35 -68.87 -14.77 14.69
CA GLN A 35 -68.80 -13.38 15.15
C GLN A 35 -68.09 -12.45 14.15
N MET A 36 -68.64 -12.29 12.94
CA MET A 36 -67.98 -11.57 11.83
C MET A 36 -67.65 -10.10 12.14
N GLY A 37 -68.44 -9.43 12.99
CA GLY A 37 -68.12 -8.08 13.49
C GLY A 37 -66.80 -8.03 14.26
N ALA A 38 -66.61 -8.95 15.21
CA ALA A 38 -65.38 -9.07 16.00
C ALA A 38 -64.18 -9.45 15.12
N VAL A 39 -64.36 -10.42 14.23
CA VAL A 39 -63.34 -10.85 13.25
C VAL A 39 -62.85 -9.67 12.40
N LYS A 40 -63.75 -8.80 11.93
CA LYS A 40 -63.41 -7.63 11.10
C LYS A 40 -62.61 -6.57 11.85
N VAL A 41 -62.81 -6.43 13.17
CA VAL A 41 -62.00 -5.53 14.02
C VAL A 41 -60.63 -6.16 14.28
N MET A 42 -60.58 -7.41 14.78
CA MET A 42 -59.32 -8.11 15.06
C MET A 42 -58.43 -8.23 13.82
N ALA A 43 -59.00 -8.42 12.62
CA ALA A 43 -58.26 -8.44 11.37
C ALA A 43 -57.59 -7.09 11.03
N LYS A 44 -58.24 -5.96 11.33
CA LYS A 44 -57.60 -4.63 11.19
C LYS A 44 -56.43 -4.48 12.16
N ASP A 45 -56.59 -4.94 13.39
CA ASP A 45 -55.53 -4.87 14.40
C ASP A 45 -54.35 -5.80 14.06
N LEU A 46 -54.62 -6.98 13.49
CA LEU A 46 -53.58 -7.85 12.93
C LEU A 46 -52.75 -7.15 11.83
N VAL A 47 -53.41 -6.44 10.90
CA VAL A 47 -52.72 -5.68 9.84
C VAL A 47 -51.90 -4.52 10.43
N ARG A 48 -52.41 -3.82 11.44
CA ARG A 48 -51.68 -2.78 12.18
C ARG A 48 -50.43 -3.35 12.88
N THR A 49 -50.57 -4.46 13.60
CA THR A 49 -49.46 -5.15 14.26
C THR A 49 -48.38 -5.56 13.26
N ARG A 50 -48.76 -6.08 12.08
CA ARG A 50 -47.81 -6.40 11.00
C ARG A 50 -47.06 -5.18 10.48
N HIS A 51 -47.75 -4.07 10.22
CA HIS A 51 -47.11 -2.81 9.83
C HIS A 51 -46.14 -2.29 10.90
N GLN A 52 -46.47 -2.45 12.19
CA GLN A 52 -45.57 -2.08 13.29
C GLN A 52 -44.33 -2.98 13.34
N ILE A 53 -44.48 -4.31 13.19
CA ILE A 53 -43.35 -5.25 13.10
C ILE A 53 -42.41 -4.88 11.94
N GLU A 54 -42.97 -4.57 10.75
CA GLU A 54 -42.18 -4.11 9.60
C GLU A 54 -41.46 -2.77 9.87
N LYS A 55 -42.15 -1.81 10.49
CA LYS A 55 -41.56 -0.54 10.91
C LYS A 55 -40.40 -0.75 11.88
N PHE A 56 -40.49 -1.71 12.81
CA PHE A 56 -39.39 -2.06 13.71
C PHE A 56 -38.19 -2.70 13.00
N TYR A 57 -38.40 -3.51 11.95
CA TYR A 57 -37.29 -3.98 11.10
C TYR A 57 -36.57 -2.82 10.40
N LYS A 58 -37.33 -1.88 9.83
CA LYS A 58 -36.79 -0.66 9.18
C LYS A 58 -36.01 0.20 10.18
N LEU A 59 -36.56 0.45 11.36
CA LEU A 59 -35.90 1.19 12.44
C LEU A 59 -34.63 0.48 12.93
N LYS A 60 -34.64 -0.85 13.09
CA LYS A 60 -33.43 -1.60 13.46
C LYS A 60 -32.32 -1.40 12.42
N SER A 61 -32.63 -1.55 11.13
CA SER A 61 -31.67 -1.36 10.04
C SER A 61 -31.10 0.06 10.02
N GLN A 62 -31.95 1.07 10.19
CA GLN A 62 -31.53 2.47 10.29
C GLN A 62 -30.59 2.71 11.49
N LEU A 63 -30.92 2.20 12.68
CA LEU A 63 -30.06 2.32 13.86
C LEU A 63 -28.73 1.58 13.70
N GLN A 64 -28.71 0.41 13.04
CA GLN A 64 -27.47 -0.30 12.74
C GLN A 64 -26.57 0.50 11.80
N GLY A 65 -27.13 1.11 10.74
CA GLY A 65 -26.39 2.01 9.85
C GLY A 65 -25.85 3.26 10.56
N VAL A 66 -26.64 3.85 11.46
CA VAL A 66 -26.20 4.98 12.31
C VAL A 66 -25.11 4.56 13.29
N SER A 67 -25.21 3.37 13.89
CA SER A 67 -24.18 2.84 14.79
C SER A 67 -22.84 2.63 14.07
N LEU A 68 -22.86 2.03 12.86
CA LEU A 68 -21.67 1.89 12.02
C LEU A 68 -21.06 3.26 11.68
N ARG A 69 -21.89 4.23 11.25
CA ARG A 69 -21.42 5.59 10.95
C ARG A 69 -20.79 6.27 12.16
N ILE A 70 -21.33 6.07 13.36
CA ILE A 70 -20.76 6.59 14.62
C ILE A 70 -19.46 5.87 15.00
N GLN A 71 -19.33 4.58 14.72
CA GLN A 71 -18.07 3.85 14.88
C GLN A 71 -16.99 4.41 13.93
N THR A 72 -17.32 4.67 12.66
CA THR A 72 -16.43 5.36 11.72
C THR A 72 -16.04 6.74 12.25
N LEU A 73 -17.00 7.57 12.66
CA LEU A 73 -16.73 8.90 13.22
C LEU A 73 -15.83 8.85 14.46
N LYS A 74 -16.04 7.88 15.37
CA LYS A 74 -15.17 7.69 16.54
C LYS A 74 -13.74 7.34 16.13
N SER A 75 -13.56 6.49 15.11
CA SER A 75 -12.24 6.15 14.58
C SER A 75 -11.57 7.36 13.91
N THR A 76 -12.33 8.14 13.13
CA THR A 76 -11.85 9.38 12.50
C THR A 76 -11.45 10.43 13.54
N GLN A 77 -12.23 10.57 14.62
CA GLN A 77 -11.89 11.44 15.74
C GLN A 77 -10.59 11.00 16.43
N ALA A 78 -10.46 9.72 16.78
CA ALA A 78 -9.24 9.20 17.41
C ALA A 78 -8.01 9.37 16.50
N MET A 79 -8.16 9.18 15.19
CA MET A 79 -7.11 9.46 14.20
C MET A 79 -6.75 10.95 14.15
N GLY A 80 -7.74 11.85 14.19
CA GLY A 80 -7.52 13.30 14.26
C GLY A 80 -6.84 13.75 15.56
N GLU A 81 -7.17 13.14 16.69
CA GLU A 81 -6.52 13.38 17.98
C GLU A 81 -5.06 12.89 17.98
N ALA A 82 -4.80 11.70 17.43
CA ALA A 82 -3.44 11.18 17.25
C ALA A 82 -2.62 12.06 16.29
N MET A 83 -3.19 12.43 15.14
CA MET A 83 -2.54 13.34 14.18
C MET A 83 -2.28 14.72 14.79
N LYS A 84 -3.18 15.27 15.62
CA LYS A 84 -2.91 16.52 16.37
C LYS A 84 -1.70 16.39 17.30
N GLY A 85 -1.50 15.22 17.93
CA GLY A 85 -0.30 14.91 18.70
C GLY A 85 0.96 14.88 17.82
N VAL A 86 0.93 14.14 16.71
CA VAL A 86 2.04 14.04 15.75
C VAL A 86 2.38 15.40 15.15
N THR A 87 1.41 16.18 14.70
CA THR A 87 1.63 17.54 14.16
C THR A 87 2.24 18.47 15.20
N LYS A 88 1.85 18.36 16.47
CA LYS A 88 2.47 19.14 17.55
C LYS A 88 3.93 18.73 17.77
N ALA A 89 4.24 17.43 17.75
CA ALA A 89 5.61 16.91 17.85
C ALA A 89 6.47 17.33 16.64
N MET A 90 5.96 17.20 15.41
CA MET A 90 6.64 17.70 14.20
C MET A 90 6.85 19.21 14.24
N GLY A 91 5.89 19.98 14.75
CA GLY A 91 6.03 21.43 14.94
C GLY A 91 7.07 21.81 16.01
N GLN A 92 7.30 20.97 17.02
CA GLN A 92 8.40 21.12 17.97
C GLN A 92 9.74 20.72 17.35
N MET A 93 9.78 19.60 16.62
CA MET A 93 10.98 19.12 15.92
C MET A 93 11.46 20.15 14.88
N ASN A 94 10.55 20.72 14.08
CA ASN A 94 10.83 21.80 13.12
C ASN A 94 11.35 23.09 13.78
N ARG A 95 11.07 23.32 15.07
CA ARG A 95 11.65 24.43 15.85
C ARG A 95 12.97 24.08 16.53
N GLN A 96 13.25 22.80 16.75
CA GLN A 96 14.52 22.32 17.31
C GLN A 96 15.57 22.03 16.23
N MET A 97 15.14 21.77 14.99
CA MET A 97 15.98 21.63 13.80
C MET A 97 16.53 23.00 13.38
N ASN A 98 17.41 23.54 14.23
CA ASN A 98 18.03 24.84 14.08
C ASN A 98 19.08 24.79 12.96
N LEU A 99 18.94 25.65 11.95
CA LEU A 99 19.93 25.79 10.86
C LEU A 99 21.38 25.95 11.39
N PRO A 100 21.65 26.70 12.49
CA PRO A 100 22.97 26.73 13.12
C PRO A 100 23.52 25.40 13.64
N SER A 101 22.67 24.45 14.05
CA SER A 101 23.14 23.10 14.45
C SER A 101 23.54 22.25 13.25
N LEU A 102 22.86 22.42 12.11
CA LEU A 102 23.25 21.76 10.86
C LEU A 102 24.57 22.33 10.33
N GLN A 103 24.77 23.65 10.41
CA GLN A 103 26.04 24.31 10.09
C GLN A 103 27.19 23.82 10.99
N LYS A 104 26.96 23.66 12.31
CA LYS A 104 27.97 23.06 13.20
C LYS A 104 28.29 21.60 12.87
N ILE A 105 27.30 20.81 12.45
CA ILE A 105 27.51 19.42 12.03
C ILE A 105 28.32 19.37 10.73
N MET A 106 28.06 20.25 9.75
CA MET A 106 28.90 20.35 8.55
C MET A 106 30.32 20.82 8.88
N GLN A 107 30.49 21.82 9.75
CA GLN A 107 31.82 22.31 10.13
C GLN A 107 32.64 21.26 10.90
N GLU A 108 32.02 20.46 11.78
CA GLU A 108 32.72 19.34 12.44
C GLU A 108 32.96 18.17 11.48
N PHE A 109 32.09 17.95 10.48
CA PHE A 109 32.32 16.97 9.42
C PHE A 109 33.51 17.36 8.54
N GLU A 110 33.56 18.61 8.05
CA GLU A 110 34.71 19.17 7.32
C GLU A 110 35.99 19.01 8.14
N ARG A 111 35.99 19.44 9.41
CA ARG A 111 37.15 19.32 10.31
C ARG A 111 37.57 17.87 10.58
N GLN A 112 36.64 16.91 10.60
CA GLN A 112 36.98 15.49 10.73
C GLN A 112 37.47 14.89 9.42
N ASN A 113 36.98 15.36 8.27
CA ASN A 113 37.42 14.93 6.96
C ASN A 113 38.84 15.46 6.67
N GLU A 114 39.11 16.74 6.94
CA GLU A 114 40.47 17.33 6.93
C GLU A 114 41.41 16.59 7.89
N LYS A 115 40.95 16.27 9.10
CA LYS A 115 41.76 15.49 10.04
C LYS A 115 42.04 14.08 9.52
N MET A 116 41.06 13.43 8.89
CA MET A 116 41.24 12.11 8.28
C MET A 116 42.23 12.18 7.13
N GLU A 117 42.10 13.17 6.25
CA GLU A 117 43.01 13.44 5.13
C GLU A 117 44.44 13.67 5.63
N LEU A 118 44.65 14.57 6.60
CA LEU A 118 45.96 14.79 7.24
C LEU A 118 46.49 13.52 7.96
N THR A 119 45.62 12.70 8.54
CA THR A 119 46.04 11.44 9.18
C THR A 119 46.42 10.40 8.12
N THR A 120 45.79 10.41 6.95
CA THR A 120 46.14 9.57 5.80
C THR A 120 47.42 10.04 5.11
N GLU A 121 47.63 11.36 4.99
CA GLU A 121 48.87 11.97 4.49
C GLU A 121 50.04 11.64 5.43
N VAL A 122 49.94 11.95 6.72
CA VAL A 122 50.99 11.64 7.71
C VAL A 122 51.22 10.13 7.89
N MET A 123 50.21 9.29 7.68
CA MET A 123 50.38 7.83 7.68
C MET A 123 50.91 7.29 6.34
N GLY A 124 50.71 8.00 5.23
CA GLY A 124 51.37 7.74 3.96
C GLY A 124 52.85 8.08 4.07
N ASP A 125 53.18 9.32 4.44
CA ASP A 125 54.56 9.77 4.67
C ASP A 125 55.30 8.84 5.65
N ALA A 126 54.68 8.45 6.77
CA ALA A 126 55.32 7.57 7.76
C ALA A 126 55.34 6.07 7.36
N ILE A 127 54.68 5.69 6.28
CA ILE A 127 54.78 4.36 5.66
C ILE A 127 55.84 4.40 4.56
N ASP A 128 55.82 5.41 3.68
CA ASP A 128 56.83 5.63 2.65
C ASP A 128 58.23 5.81 3.29
N ASP A 129 58.40 6.69 4.29
CA ASP A 129 59.65 6.93 5.05
C ASP A 129 60.08 5.71 5.91
N ALA A 130 59.26 4.65 5.97
CA ALA A 130 59.56 3.38 6.63
C ALA A 130 59.75 2.19 5.65
N LEU A 131 59.30 2.34 4.40
CA LEU A 131 59.45 1.40 3.29
C LEU A 131 60.63 1.78 2.37
N GLU A 132 61.04 3.06 2.35
CA GLU A 132 62.23 3.59 1.63
C GLU A 132 63.57 3.15 2.29
N GLY A 133 63.62 1.91 2.80
CA GLY A 133 64.85 1.21 3.15
C GLY A 133 65.31 0.33 1.99
N ASP A 134 66.62 0.33 1.71
CA ASP A 134 67.29 -0.35 0.58
C ASP A 134 66.95 -1.85 0.35
N GLU A 135 66.17 -2.51 1.22
CA GLU A 135 65.79 -3.92 1.12
C GLU A 135 64.54 -4.17 0.25
N GLU A 136 63.64 -3.18 0.03
CA GLU A 136 62.37 -3.42 -0.68
C GLU A 136 62.44 -3.26 -2.22
N GLU A 137 63.43 -2.53 -2.77
CA GLU A 137 63.64 -2.46 -4.23
C GLU A 137 64.03 -3.83 -4.82
N GLU A 138 64.87 -4.63 -4.14
CA GLU A 138 65.26 -5.96 -4.63
C GLU A 138 64.08 -6.96 -4.59
N GLU A 139 63.26 -6.97 -3.52
CA GLU A 139 62.08 -7.85 -3.45
C GLU A 139 60.96 -7.43 -4.41
N THR A 140 60.77 -6.13 -4.67
CA THR A 140 59.77 -5.67 -5.65
C THR A 140 60.17 -5.99 -7.10
N ASP A 141 61.45 -5.88 -7.46
CA ASP A 141 61.94 -6.28 -8.79
C ASP A 141 61.79 -7.80 -9.01
N GLU A 142 62.07 -8.65 -8.02
CA GLU A 142 61.81 -10.10 -8.12
C GLU A 142 60.31 -10.40 -8.30
N LEU A 143 59.44 -9.72 -7.54
CA LEU A 143 57.98 -9.91 -7.63
C LEU A 143 57.41 -9.44 -8.98
N VAL A 144 57.91 -8.32 -9.53
CA VAL A 144 57.51 -7.80 -10.85
C VAL A 144 57.93 -8.76 -11.95
N ASN A 145 59.14 -9.33 -11.89
CA ASN A 145 59.57 -10.36 -12.85
C ASN A 145 58.68 -11.61 -12.77
N GLN A 146 58.34 -12.08 -11.56
CA GLN A 146 57.44 -13.21 -11.38
C GLN A 146 56.02 -12.94 -11.93
N VAL A 147 55.50 -11.72 -11.76
CA VAL A 147 54.20 -11.31 -12.32
C VAL A 147 54.25 -11.14 -13.84
N LEU A 148 55.37 -10.70 -14.43
CA LEU A 148 55.55 -10.63 -15.88
C LEU A 148 55.55 -12.03 -16.53
N ASP A 149 56.20 -13.01 -15.88
CA ASP A 149 56.13 -14.42 -16.27
C ASP A 149 54.70 -14.98 -16.16
N GLU A 150 53.96 -14.65 -15.09
CA GLU A 150 52.60 -15.16 -14.86
C GLU A 150 51.52 -14.46 -15.70
N ILE A 151 51.71 -13.21 -16.11
CA ILE A 151 50.88 -12.51 -17.10
C ILE A 151 51.10 -13.06 -18.52
N GLY A 152 52.17 -13.84 -18.74
CA GLY A 152 52.31 -14.68 -19.91
C GLY A 152 52.59 -13.90 -21.19
N ILE A 153 53.50 -12.91 -21.15
CA ILE A 153 54.12 -12.35 -22.36
C ILE A 153 55.13 -13.37 -22.91
N ASP A 154 54.61 -14.52 -23.31
CA ASP A 154 55.34 -15.55 -24.04
C ASP A 154 55.60 -15.02 -25.45
N VAL A 155 56.78 -14.41 -25.62
CA VAL A 155 57.28 -13.77 -26.87
C VAL A 155 57.23 -14.72 -28.08
N ASN A 156 56.95 -16.02 -27.88
CA ASN A 156 56.79 -17.01 -28.94
C ASN A 156 55.35 -17.17 -29.49
N GLN A 157 54.30 -16.64 -28.84
CA GLN A 157 52.90 -17.04 -29.16
C GLN A 157 52.17 -16.19 -30.24
N GLU A 158 52.67 -15.04 -30.68
CA GLU A 158 51.96 -14.20 -31.67
C GLU A 158 51.95 -14.74 -33.12
N LEU A 159 52.68 -15.82 -33.45
CA LEU A 159 52.81 -16.29 -34.84
C LEU A 159 51.78 -17.32 -35.34
N VAL A 160 50.97 -17.94 -34.47
CA VAL A 160 50.34 -19.25 -34.81
C VAL A 160 48.82 -19.22 -35.09
N ASN A 161 48.04 -18.27 -34.56
CA ASN A 161 46.57 -18.39 -34.56
C ASN A 161 45.81 -17.25 -35.26
N ALA A 162 45.71 -17.34 -36.59
CA ALA A 162 44.76 -16.55 -37.38
C ALA A 162 43.98 -17.44 -38.39
N PRO A 163 42.68 -17.66 -38.16
CA PRO A 163 41.74 -18.01 -39.23
C PRO A 163 40.50 -17.10 -39.29
N SER A 164 39.99 -16.90 -40.51
CA SER A 164 38.98 -15.89 -40.89
C SER A 164 37.52 -16.33 -40.73
N SER A 165 36.63 -15.40 -40.36
CA SER A 165 35.17 -15.56 -40.42
C SER A 165 34.61 -15.52 -41.86
N ALA A 166 33.54 -16.29 -42.13
CA ALA A 166 32.68 -16.12 -43.31
C ALA A 166 31.21 -16.56 -43.04
N VAL A 167 30.26 -16.05 -43.82
CA VAL A 167 28.83 -15.88 -43.48
C VAL A 167 27.89 -16.59 -44.49
N ALA A 168 26.70 -17.08 -44.08
CA ALA A 168 25.54 -17.30 -44.98
C ALA A 168 24.18 -17.44 -44.22
N ALA A 169 23.05 -17.15 -44.90
CA ALA A 169 21.69 -17.07 -44.30
C ALA A 169 20.57 -17.75 -45.21
N PRO A 170 19.24 -17.47 -45.12
CA PRO A 170 18.15 -18.48 -45.09
C PRO A 170 17.35 -18.67 -46.41
N PRO A 171 16.24 -19.47 -46.47
CA PRO A 171 14.89 -18.87 -46.58
C PRO A 171 13.61 -19.67 -46.12
N VAL A 172 12.48 -18.91 -46.09
CA VAL A 172 11.04 -19.08 -45.74
C VAL A 172 10.13 -20.19 -46.38
N LYS A 173 8.99 -20.57 -45.72
CA LYS A 173 7.56 -20.29 -46.15
C LYS A 173 6.36 -21.01 -45.42
N SER A 174 5.35 -20.19 -45.04
CA SER A 174 3.87 -20.32 -45.24
C SER A 174 2.95 -21.42 -44.62
N LYS A 175 1.93 -21.01 -43.80
CA LYS A 175 0.46 -21.09 -44.10
C LYS A 175 -0.48 -20.54 -42.98
N VAL A 176 -1.66 -20.03 -43.36
CA VAL A 176 -2.85 -19.63 -42.55
C VAL A 176 -4.12 -19.97 -43.36
N PRO A 177 -5.32 -20.31 -42.79
CA PRO A 177 -6.35 -19.33 -42.33
C PRO A 177 -7.18 -19.78 -41.08
N GLN A 178 -7.57 -18.91 -40.12
CA GLN A 178 -8.76 -18.01 -40.02
C GLN A 178 -10.12 -18.66 -39.66
N ALA A 179 -10.68 -18.32 -38.48
CA ALA A 179 -12.11 -18.21 -38.15
C ALA A 179 -12.34 -17.43 -36.81
N GLU A 180 -13.44 -16.69 -36.72
CA GLU A 180 -13.72 -15.49 -35.89
C GLU A 180 -14.14 -15.71 -34.41
N ALA A 181 -13.88 -14.72 -33.51
CA ALA A 181 -14.88 -14.02 -32.66
C ALA A 181 -14.28 -12.95 -31.69
N ALA A 182 -14.98 -11.81 -31.52
CA ALA A 182 -14.92 -10.78 -30.43
C ALA A 182 -13.56 -10.10 -30.08
N VAL A 183 -13.22 -8.83 -30.37
CA VAL A 183 -13.96 -7.55 -30.36
C VAL A 183 -14.51 -7.16 -28.97
N ASN A 184 -14.07 -6.10 -28.28
CA ASN A 184 -12.95 -5.14 -28.48
C ASN A 184 -12.62 -4.39 -27.16
N ASP A 185 -11.36 -4.02 -26.88
CA ASP A 185 -10.96 -3.03 -25.84
C ASP A 185 -9.53 -2.49 -26.09
N ASP A 186 -9.38 -1.28 -26.67
CA ASP A 186 -8.08 -0.60 -26.87
C ASP A 186 -8.19 0.93 -27.13
N SER A 187 -9.29 1.58 -26.73
CA SER A 187 -9.51 3.02 -27.00
C SER A 187 -9.55 3.90 -25.74
N GLY A 188 -9.34 3.33 -24.56
CA GLY A 188 -9.35 4.06 -23.29
C GLY A 188 -8.01 4.72 -22.94
N ILE A 189 -6.90 4.02 -23.18
CA ILE A 189 -5.58 4.38 -22.62
C ILE A 189 -5.02 5.65 -23.26
N ASP A 190 -5.11 5.79 -24.59
CA ASP A 190 -4.64 6.99 -25.31
C ASP A 190 -5.37 8.27 -24.86
N SER A 191 -6.66 8.18 -24.53
CA SER A 191 -7.45 9.36 -24.11
C SER A 191 -6.98 9.94 -22.77
N ASP A 192 -6.59 9.08 -21.83
CA ASP A 192 -6.10 9.49 -20.50
C ASP A 192 -4.65 10.01 -20.56
N LEU A 193 -3.86 9.50 -21.52
CA LEU A 193 -2.52 10.03 -21.82
C LEU A 193 -2.60 11.42 -22.48
N GLN A 194 -3.50 11.62 -23.44
CA GLN A 194 -3.71 12.91 -24.11
C GLN A 194 -4.08 14.01 -23.10
N ALA A 195 -5.01 13.70 -22.18
CA ALA A 195 -5.47 14.64 -21.15
C ALA A 195 -4.37 15.04 -20.15
N ARG A 196 -3.43 14.14 -19.83
CA ARG A 196 -2.25 14.45 -19.00
C ARG A 196 -1.27 15.34 -19.74
N LEU A 197 -1.09 15.14 -21.05
CA LEU A 197 -0.16 15.91 -21.88
C LEU A 197 -0.65 17.36 -22.07
N ASP A 198 -1.96 17.57 -22.26
CA ASP A 198 -2.55 18.91 -22.36
C ASP A 198 -2.53 19.69 -21.03
N ASN A 199 -2.62 19.02 -19.88
CA ASN A 199 -2.44 19.67 -18.58
C ASN A 199 -0.99 20.12 -18.35
N LEU A 200 0.00 19.34 -18.80
CA LEU A 200 1.41 19.70 -18.70
C LEU A 200 1.80 20.86 -19.64
N ARG A 201 1.04 21.06 -20.72
CA ARG A 201 1.22 22.14 -21.70
C ARG A 201 0.53 23.47 -21.31
N LYS A 202 -0.10 23.53 -20.13
CA LYS A 202 -0.77 24.71 -19.57
C LYS A 202 -0.17 25.21 -18.25
N MET A 203 0.95 24.62 -17.82
CA MET A 203 1.90 25.20 -16.86
C MET A 203 3.07 25.84 -17.62
#